data_AF-A0A2V2DQ63-F1
#
_entry.id   AF-A0A2V2DQ63-F1
#
_cell.length_a   1.000
_cell.length_b   1.000
_cell.length_c   1.000
_cell.angle_alpha   90.00
_cell.angle_beta   90.00
_cell.angle_gamma   90.00
#
_symmetry.space_group_name_H-M   'P 1'
#
loop_
_entity.id
_entity.type
_entity.pdbx_description
1 polymer ?
#
loop_
_entity_poly.entity_id
_entity_poly.type
_entity_poly.pdbx_seq_one_letter_code
_entity_poly.pdbx_strand_id
1 'polypeptide(L)'
;MSIRLIATDLDGTLLKNDHRTVPERSREALRLAAESGVLTAIASGRTAGLLRDVAAQVPQVRYAVISNGAAAVDLHTGERIFSRPIPYEKVCRMLAVLERFPNVVAEIYADGEDWVREKDRPVLAQRALQAGFWRDFTPVTHIVPHVEEELKGREVEKLSVSDMLPGQKEQILKALNAERELVVSSSIPDYMELNEKGVDKGDGLSRLCAALGIQPGETMALGDGDNDFELMDWAGFSVAMCSGLEATKARARYESFLSNEEGGVGDAIERFVLRPDLLPEDDAPLALAMAEYESGCPERIHHFTKVAAYAELIARAEGFPERTRRLAYIAGLVHDIGIRPALEKYGSCAGPYQEREGVAPARRLLSRLGYGVEAVERAAFLVSRHHTYAAVDGDDFRALVEADFLVNMDENHMTRAQIEAAGRSFFRTKTGLRLLSLLTPETGA
;
A
#
# COMPACT_ATOMS: atom_id res chain seq x y z
N MET A 1 14.21 -7.61 -4.60
CA MET A 1 14.73 -6.23 -4.70
C MET A 1 14.52 -5.58 -3.34
N SER A 2 15.48 -4.79 -2.85
CA SER A 2 15.40 -4.16 -1.53
C SER A 2 14.83 -2.75 -1.62
N ILE A 3 13.89 -2.41 -0.73
CA ILE A 3 13.38 -1.05 -0.57
C ILE A 3 14.51 -0.15 -0.07
N ARG A 4 14.72 1.01 -0.71
CA ARG A 4 15.74 2.01 -0.36
C ARG A 4 15.13 3.34 0.09
N LEU A 5 13.86 3.59 -0.21
CA LEU A 5 13.12 4.74 0.28
C LEU A 5 11.71 4.35 0.72
N ILE A 6 11.28 4.84 1.88
CA ILE A 6 9.90 4.77 2.38
C ILE A 6 9.33 6.18 2.36
N ALA A 7 8.25 6.40 1.63
CA ALA A 7 7.46 7.63 1.64
C ALA A 7 6.10 7.36 2.28
N THR A 8 5.68 8.18 3.24
CA THR A 8 4.37 8.02 3.87
C THR A 8 3.58 9.32 3.80
N ASP A 9 2.30 9.21 3.46
CA ASP A 9 1.35 10.27 3.78
C ASP A 9 1.22 10.45 5.30
N LEU A 10 0.66 11.58 5.71
CA LEU A 10 0.41 11.91 7.10
C LEU A 10 -1.02 11.63 7.55
N ASP A 11 -1.99 12.31 6.96
CA ASP A 11 -3.32 12.50 7.52
C ASP A 11 -4.20 11.32 7.10
N GLY A 12 -4.48 10.39 8.03
CA GLY A 12 -5.15 9.13 7.71
C GLY A 12 -4.17 7.97 7.42
N THR A 13 -2.86 8.27 7.42
CA THR A 13 -1.79 7.30 7.18
C THR A 13 -0.79 7.19 8.34
N LEU A 14 0.16 8.13 8.49
CA LEU A 14 1.16 8.10 9.57
C LEU A 14 0.61 8.62 10.90
N LEU A 15 -0.27 9.62 10.86
CA LEU A 15 -0.85 10.25 12.04
C LEU A 15 -2.13 9.53 12.45
N LYS A 16 -2.36 9.53 13.76
CA LYS A 16 -3.66 9.22 14.34
C LYS A 16 -4.72 10.24 13.89
N ASN A 17 -5.98 9.92 14.14
CA ASN A 17 -7.15 10.74 13.83
C ASN A 17 -7.19 12.06 14.64
N ASP A 18 -6.28 12.24 15.60
CA ASP A 18 -6.04 13.55 16.23
C ASP A 18 -5.20 14.50 15.35
N HIS A 19 -4.75 14.04 14.17
CA HIS A 19 -3.95 14.76 13.18
C HIS A 19 -2.61 15.28 13.71
N ARG A 20 -2.11 14.68 14.80
CA ARG A 20 -0.93 15.15 15.53
C ARG A 20 0.00 14.03 15.97
N THR A 21 -0.54 12.93 16.49
CA THR A 21 0.26 11.89 17.15
C THR A 21 0.70 10.84 16.14
N VAL A 22 2.00 10.50 16.13
CA VAL A 22 2.50 9.32 15.41
C VAL A 22 2.46 8.10 16.34
N PRO A 23 1.80 6.98 15.97
CA PRO A 23 1.80 5.76 16.78
C PRO A 23 3.21 5.22 17.03
N GLU A 24 3.45 4.71 18.24
CA GLU A 24 4.78 4.23 18.65
C GLU A 24 5.34 3.14 17.72
N ARG A 25 4.50 2.21 17.27
CA ARG A 25 4.89 1.18 16.31
C ARG A 25 5.45 1.77 15.02
N SER A 26 4.81 2.80 14.48
CA SER A 26 5.26 3.49 13.27
C SER A 26 6.56 4.25 13.50
N ARG A 27 6.71 4.90 14.66
CA ARG A 27 7.96 5.59 15.04
C ARG A 27 9.13 4.62 15.11
N GLU A 28 8.95 3.51 15.80
CA GLU A 28 9.99 2.50 15.98
C GLU A 28 10.35 1.81 14.66
N ALA A 29 9.36 1.44 13.85
CA ALA A 29 9.62 0.82 12.54
C ALA A 29 10.36 1.78 11.58
N LEU A 30 9.97 3.06 11.54
CA LEU A 30 10.69 4.07 10.76
C LEU A 30 12.14 4.23 11.25
N ARG A 31 12.36 4.20 12.58
CA ARG A 31 13.70 4.29 13.18
C ARG A 31 14.57 3.10 12.76
N LEU A 32 14.06 1.89 12.92
CA LEU A 32 14.75 0.65 12.53
C LEU A 32 15.04 0.59 11.03
N ALA A 33 14.12 1.05 10.19
CA ALA A 33 14.34 1.12 8.74
C ALA A 33 15.41 2.16 8.38
N ALA A 34 15.41 3.32 9.03
CA ALA A 34 16.47 4.32 8.84
C ALA A 34 17.84 3.78 9.27
N GLU A 35 17.91 3.05 10.39
CA GLU A 35 19.14 2.42 10.89
C GLU A 35 19.66 1.31 9.98
N SER A 36 18.77 0.64 9.21
CA SER A 36 19.17 -0.31 8.17
C SER A 36 19.58 0.36 6.85
N GLY A 37 19.61 1.70 6.79
CA GLY A 37 20.07 2.47 5.65
C GLY A 37 18.96 2.84 4.65
N VAL A 38 17.69 2.62 4.98
CA VAL A 38 16.54 3.01 4.15
C VAL A 38 16.23 4.49 4.39
N LEU A 39 16.18 5.28 3.31
CA LEU A 39 15.78 6.68 3.42
C LEU A 39 14.29 6.77 3.73
N THR A 40 13.90 7.77 4.51
CA THR A 40 12.51 7.97 4.91
C THR A 40 12.07 9.38 4.53
N ALA A 41 10.85 9.46 4.01
CA ALA A 41 10.25 10.68 3.52
C ALA A 41 8.79 10.79 3.95
N ILE A 42 8.32 12.02 4.15
CA ILE A 42 6.90 12.35 4.23
C ILE A 42 6.42 12.83 2.86
N ALA A 43 5.22 12.46 2.44
CA ALA A 43 4.56 13.01 1.25
C ALA A 43 3.21 13.61 1.65
N SER A 44 3.12 14.94 1.77
CA SER A 44 1.96 15.59 2.40
C SER A 44 1.44 16.79 1.60
N GLY A 45 0.15 17.08 1.79
CA GLY A 45 -0.45 18.34 1.37
C GLY A 45 -0.01 19.55 2.21
N ARG A 46 0.61 19.33 3.38
CA ARG A 46 1.07 20.38 4.30
C ARG A 46 2.37 21.06 3.80
N THR A 47 2.63 22.28 4.29
CA THR A 47 3.92 22.99 4.09
C THR A 47 5.01 22.45 5.02
N ALA A 48 6.28 22.72 4.71
CA ALA A 48 7.40 22.35 5.58
C ALA A 48 7.26 22.93 7.00
N GLY A 49 6.77 24.16 7.14
CA GLY A 49 6.52 24.80 8.44
C GLY A 49 5.55 24.03 9.33
N LEU A 50 4.55 23.38 8.73
CA LEU A 50 3.53 22.56 9.41
C LEU A 50 3.98 21.12 9.72
N LEU A 51 5.13 20.71 9.18
CA LEU A 51 5.70 19.38 9.44
C LEU A 51 6.58 19.35 10.69
N ARG A 52 6.97 20.50 11.26
CA ARG A 52 7.93 20.58 12.37
C ARG A 52 7.59 19.68 13.55
N ASP A 53 6.34 19.70 14.01
CA ASP A 53 5.88 18.89 15.15
C ASP A 53 5.85 17.40 14.86
N VAL A 54 5.59 17.02 13.60
CA VAL A 54 5.63 15.62 13.15
C VAL A 54 7.08 15.17 13.02
N ALA A 55 7.94 15.97 12.39
CA ALA A 55 9.37 15.69 12.25
C ALA A 55 10.07 15.52 13.61
N ALA A 56 9.63 16.26 14.64
CA ALA A 56 10.14 16.08 16.01
C ALA A 56 9.78 14.70 16.62
N GLN A 57 8.65 14.10 16.23
CA GLN A 57 8.25 12.75 16.69
C GLN A 57 8.97 11.63 15.94
N VAL A 58 9.38 11.89 14.69
CA VAL A 58 10.09 10.96 13.80
C VAL A 58 11.37 11.60 13.23
N PRO A 59 12.37 11.93 14.08
CA PRO A 59 13.57 12.66 13.66
C PRO A 59 14.41 11.92 12.61
N GLN A 60 14.22 10.61 12.49
CA GLN A 60 14.81 9.78 11.44
C GLN A 60 14.30 10.10 10.03
N VAL A 61 13.13 10.75 9.89
CA VAL A 61 12.61 11.18 8.59
C VAL A 61 13.49 12.28 8.03
N ARG A 62 14.06 12.01 6.86
CA ARG A 62 15.05 12.89 6.24
C ARG A 62 14.43 13.87 5.26
N TYR A 63 13.48 13.43 4.44
CA TYR A 63 12.93 14.26 3.38
C TYR A 63 11.43 14.53 3.57
N ALA A 64 10.94 15.60 2.96
CA ALA A 64 9.52 15.83 2.82
C ALA A 64 9.20 16.31 1.41
N VAL A 65 8.27 15.63 0.75
CA VAL A 65 7.52 16.12 -0.40
C VAL A 65 6.32 16.88 0.14
N ILE A 66 6.27 18.19 -0.09
CA ILE A 66 5.32 19.10 0.53
C ILE A 66 4.32 19.64 -0.49
N SER A 67 3.23 20.23 0.01
CA SER A 67 2.26 20.97 -0.81
C SER A 67 1.73 20.13 -2.00
N ASN A 68 1.41 18.85 -1.76
CA ASN A 68 0.97 17.88 -2.77
C ASN A 68 1.97 17.64 -3.90
N GLY A 69 3.27 17.67 -3.60
CA GLY A 69 4.31 17.39 -4.60
C GLY A 69 4.90 18.61 -5.30
N ALA A 70 4.48 19.82 -4.91
CA ALA A 70 5.00 21.04 -5.50
C ALA A 70 6.47 21.29 -5.17
N ALA A 71 6.96 20.81 -4.02
CA ALA A 71 8.37 20.91 -3.67
C ALA A 71 8.82 19.72 -2.83
N ALA A 72 10.14 19.53 -2.72
CA ALA A 72 10.71 18.66 -1.71
C ALA A 72 11.87 19.33 -0.98
N VAL A 73 12.01 19.01 0.30
CA VAL A 73 13.02 19.54 1.20
C VAL A 73 13.73 18.43 1.96
N ASP A 74 15.02 18.61 2.26
CA ASP A 74 15.71 17.85 3.30
C ASP A 74 15.38 18.52 4.65
N LEU A 75 14.69 17.79 5.51
CA LEU A 75 14.21 18.27 6.82
C LEU A 75 15.36 18.51 7.81
N HIS A 76 16.55 17.93 7.57
CA HIS A 76 17.70 18.07 8.45
C HIS A 76 18.53 19.30 8.09
N THR A 77 18.68 19.60 6.80
CA THR A 77 19.47 20.75 6.32
C THR A 77 18.62 21.98 5.99
N GLY A 78 17.31 21.80 5.76
CA GLY A 78 16.43 22.83 5.21
C GLY A 78 16.64 23.06 3.71
N GLU A 79 17.49 22.28 3.05
CA GLU A 79 17.76 22.43 1.62
C GLU A 79 16.54 22.04 0.80
N ARG A 80 16.19 22.90 -0.16
CA ARG A 80 15.15 22.62 -1.15
C ARG A 80 15.73 21.77 -2.28
N ILE A 81 15.25 20.54 -2.39
CA ILE A 81 15.72 19.55 -3.37
C ILE A 81 15.17 19.88 -4.77
N PHE A 82 13.89 20.24 -4.84
CA PHE A 82 13.27 20.75 -6.07
C PHE A 82 12.04 21.62 -5.74
N SER A 83 11.56 22.36 -6.74
CA SER A 83 10.32 23.12 -6.69
C SER A 83 9.61 23.18 -8.04
N ARG A 84 8.28 23.23 -8.01
CA ARG A 84 7.36 23.33 -9.15
C ARG A 84 6.25 24.33 -8.83
N PRO A 85 6.58 25.63 -8.77
CA PRO A 85 5.62 26.64 -8.37
C PRO A 85 4.56 26.89 -9.44
N ILE A 86 3.41 27.38 -9.00
CA ILE A 86 2.42 28.05 -9.83
C ILE A 86 3.04 29.37 -10.31
N PRO A 87 3.08 29.65 -11.62
CA PRO A 87 3.62 30.91 -12.13
C PRO A 87 2.94 32.12 -11.49
N TYR A 88 3.72 33.10 -11.03
CA TYR A 88 3.22 34.25 -10.27
C TYR A 88 2.06 34.99 -10.96
N GLU A 89 2.14 35.17 -12.28
CA GLU A 89 1.06 35.78 -13.06
C GLU A 89 -0.25 34.98 -12.98
N LYS A 90 -0.17 33.64 -12.97
CA LYS A 90 -1.31 32.76 -12.80
C LYS A 90 -1.86 32.89 -11.37
N VAL A 91 -0.99 32.97 -10.35
CA VAL A 91 -1.40 33.22 -8.96
C VAL A 91 -2.18 34.53 -8.84
N CYS A 92 -1.69 35.63 -9.42
CA CYS A 92 -2.42 36.91 -9.42
C CYS A 92 -3.80 36.79 -10.08
N ARG A 93 -3.92 36.07 -11.20
CA ARG A 93 -5.23 35.79 -11.82
C ARG A 93 -6.14 34.99 -10.91
N MET A 94 -5.59 33.98 -10.22
CA MET A 94 -6.35 33.15 -9.29
C MET A 94 -6.91 33.98 -8.14
N LEU A 95 -6.05 34.78 -7.49
CA LEU A 95 -6.46 35.67 -6.40
C LEU A 95 -7.53 36.68 -6.85
N ALA A 96 -7.39 37.28 -8.03
CA ALA A 96 -8.39 38.20 -8.59
C ALA A 96 -9.75 37.53 -8.91
N VAL A 97 -9.77 36.22 -9.19
CA VAL A 97 -11.02 35.47 -9.31
C VAL A 97 -11.63 35.19 -7.94
N LEU A 98 -10.82 34.78 -6.96
CA LEU A 98 -11.27 34.49 -5.60
C LEU A 98 -11.83 35.74 -4.88
N GLU A 99 -11.29 36.93 -5.17
CA GLU A 99 -11.81 38.22 -4.66
C GLU A 99 -13.28 38.49 -5.00
N ARG A 100 -13.82 37.85 -6.05
CA ARG A 100 -15.23 37.98 -6.43
C ARG A 100 -16.19 37.26 -5.47
N PHE A 101 -15.65 36.45 -4.56
CA PHE A 101 -16.40 35.62 -3.61
C PHE A 101 -16.01 36.04 -2.18
N PRO A 102 -16.74 36.99 -1.56
CA PRO A 102 -16.34 37.59 -0.27
C PRO A 102 -16.27 36.60 0.90
N ASN A 103 -17.02 35.50 0.83
CA ASN A 103 -17.04 34.46 1.86
C ASN A 103 -15.88 33.46 1.76
N VAL A 104 -15.17 33.44 0.64
CA VAL A 104 -14.12 32.46 0.37
C VAL A 104 -12.81 32.89 1.02
N VAL A 105 -12.20 31.95 1.75
CA VAL A 105 -10.86 32.09 2.32
C VAL A 105 -9.86 31.38 1.43
N ALA A 106 -8.70 32.01 1.22
CA ALA A 106 -7.59 31.47 0.46
C ALA A 106 -6.32 31.43 1.33
N GLU A 107 -5.79 30.22 1.51
CA GLU A 107 -4.50 29.93 2.13
C GLU A 107 -3.50 29.67 1.00
N ILE A 108 -2.39 30.40 0.98
CA ILE A 108 -1.40 30.33 -0.09
C ILE A 108 -0.09 29.80 0.46
N TYR A 109 0.35 28.66 -0.06
CA TYR A 109 1.60 28.04 0.35
C TYR A 109 2.72 28.53 -0.55
N ALA A 110 3.75 29.11 0.04
CA ALA A 110 4.89 29.65 -0.69
C ALA A 110 6.18 29.50 0.12
N ASP A 111 7.25 29.05 -0.55
CA ASP A 111 8.56 28.77 0.06
C ASP A 111 8.50 27.86 1.31
N GLY A 112 7.51 26.95 1.38
CA GLY A 112 7.30 26.07 2.53
C GLY A 112 6.66 26.75 3.74
N GLU A 113 6.13 27.96 3.58
CA GLU A 113 5.38 28.74 4.57
C GLU A 113 3.94 28.97 4.10
N ASP A 114 3.06 29.35 5.03
CA ASP A 114 1.65 29.59 4.76
C ASP A 114 1.30 31.09 4.86
N TRP A 115 0.50 31.59 3.92
CA TRP A 115 0.16 33.00 3.76
C TRP A 115 -1.34 33.18 3.62
N VAL A 116 -1.90 34.12 4.38
CA VAL A 116 -3.34 34.43 4.37
C VAL A 116 -3.55 35.94 4.37
N ARG A 117 -4.64 36.38 3.74
CA ARG A 117 -5.01 37.80 3.75
C ARG A 117 -5.54 38.22 5.11
N GLU A 118 -5.23 39.45 5.51
CA GLU A 118 -5.63 40.01 6.80
C GLU A 118 -7.15 40.01 7.01
N LYS A 119 -7.93 40.20 5.93
CA LYS A 119 -9.40 40.14 5.97
C LYS A 119 -9.93 38.80 6.52
N ASP A 120 -9.17 37.71 6.35
CA ASP A 120 -9.57 36.35 6.70
C ASP A 120 -9.10 35.94 8.10
N ARG A 121 -8.32 36.80 8.79
CA ARG A 121 -7.86 36.60 10.18
C ARG A 121 -8.97 36.17 11.15
N PRO A 122 -10.18 36.77 11.14
CA PRO A 122 -11.25 36.36 12.05
C PRO A 122 -11.69 34.91 11.84
N VAL A 123 -11.68 34.43 10.59
CA VAL A 123 -12.05 33.04 10.26
C VAL A 123 -11.02 32.06 10.82
N LEU A 124 -9.72 32.34 10.62
CA LEU A 124 -8.64 31.52 11.18
C LEU A 124 -8.70 31.47 12.72
N ALA A 125 -8.92 32.63 13.36
CA ALA A 125 -9.05 32.71 14.81
C ALA A 125 -10.22 31.89 15.33
N GLN A 126 -11.36 31.89 14.63
CA GLN A 126 -12.52 31.07 14.98
C GLN A 126 -12.20 29.57 14.86
N ARG A 127 -11.54 29.15 13.78
CA ARG A 127 -11.14 27.75 13.57
C ARG A 127 -10.17 27.26 14.63
N ALA A 128 -9.21 28.09 15.03
CA ALA A 128 -8.25 27.77 16.08
C ALA A 128 -8.90 27.49 17.45
N LEU A 129 -10.09 28.04 17.71
CA LEU A 129 -10.87 27.75 18.91
C LEU A 129 -11.62 26.41 18.83
N GLN A 130 -11.92 25.93 17.63
CA GLN A 130 -12.78 24.76 17.39
C GLN A 130 -12.00 23.46 17.19
N ALA A 131 -10.78 23.53 16.64
CA ALA A 131 -9.99 22.33 16.39
C ALA A 131 -8.49 22.56 16.64
N GLY A 132 -7.85 21.53 17.23
CA GLY A 132 -6.45 21.58 17.66
C GLY A 132 -5.46 21.83 16.52
N PHE A 133 -5.72 21.29 15.32
CA PHE A 133 -4.91 21.54 14.13
C PHE A 133 -4.76 23.06 13.84
N TRP A 134 -5.88 23.79 13.84
CA TRP A 134 -5.88 25.23 13.54
C TRP A 134 -5.20 26.07 14.63
N ARG A 135 -5.17 25.56 15.87
CA ARG A 135 -4.44 26.21 16.97
C ARG A 135 -2.93 26.18 16.75
N ASP A 136 -2.42 25.10 16.19
CA ASP A 136 -0.99 24.91 15.90
C ASP A 136 -0.62 25.51 14.52
N PHE A 137 -1.59 25.62 13.61
CA PHE A 137 -1.49 26.26 12.29
C PHE A 137 -1.37 27.79 12.35
N THR A 138 -2.28 28.46 13.07
CA THR A 138 -2.37 29.94 13.07
C THR A 138 -1.06 30.67 13.44
N PRO A 139 -0.26 30.20 14.43
CA PRO A 139 1.00 30.86 14.79
C PRO A 139 2.09 30.80 13.73
N VAL A 140 2.01 29.88 12.76
CA VAL A 140 3.02 29.71 11.69
C VAL A 140 2.55 30.28 10.34
N THR A 141 1.37 30.91 10.30
CA THR A 141 0.80 31.57 9.13
C THR A 141 1.15 33.05 9.08
N HIS A 142 1.60 33.52 7.93
CA HIS A 142 1.83 34.94 7.63
C HIS A 142 0.52 35.61 7.23
N ILE A 143 -0.03 36.43 8.13
CA ILE A 143 -1.27 37.17 7.89
C ILE A 143 -0.93 38.60 7.47
N VAL A 144 -1.22 38.95 6.22
CA VAL A 144 -0.77 40.20 5.58
C VAL A 144 -1.90 40.90 4.81
N PRO A 145 -1.88 42.23 4.66
CA PRO A 145 -2.94 42.95 3.96
C PRO A 145 -2.99 42.64 2.46
N HIS A 146 -1.82 42.49 1.82
CA HIS A 146 -1.66 42.29 0.37
C HIS A 146 -0.76 41.10 0.07
N VAL A 147 -1.33 39.89 0.10
CA VAL A 147 -0.58 38.64 -0.18
C VAL A 147 0.08 38.68 -1.56
N GLU A 148 -0.56 39.26 -2.57
CA GLU A 148 0.00 39.37 -3.92
C GLU A 148 1.34 40.10 -3.98
N GLU A 149 1.55 41.11 -3.13
CA GLU A 149 2.80 41.86 -3.06
C GLU A 149 3.89 41.03 -2.36
N GLU A 150 3.53 40.37 -1.25
CA GLU A 150 4.44 39.52 -0.46
C GLU A 150 4.90 38.26 -1.22
N LEU A 151 4.04 37.73 -2.09
CA LEU A 151 4.33 36.55 -2.91
C LEU A 151 5.22 36.86 -4.12
N LYS A 152 5.51 38.13 -4.40
CA LYS A 152 6.33 38.52 -5.54
C LYS A 152 7.78 38.05 -5.37
N GLY A 153 8.21 37.16 -6.26
CA GLY A 153 9.55 36.57 -6.22
C GLY A 153 9.67 35.32 -5.33
N ARG A 154 8.55 34.87 -4.73
CA ARG A 154 8.45 33.61 -3.99
C ARG A 154 7.98 32.48 -4.88
N GLU A 155 8.30 31.25 -4.49
CA GLU A 155 7.80 30.06 -5.16
C GLU A 155 6.47 29.64 -4.55
N VAL A 156 5.36 30.01 -5.20
CA VAL A 156 4.01 29.63 -4.77
C VAL A 156 3.74 28.17 -5.13
N GLU A 157 3.55 27.33 -4.13
CA GLU A 157 3.46 25.87 -4.25
C GLU A 157 2.01 25.39 -4.47
N LYS A 158 1.06 26.00 -3.76
CA LYS A 158 -0.35 25.57 -3.71
C LYS A 158 -1.25 26.70 -3.22
N LEU A 159 -2.52 26.69 -3.61
CA LEU A 159 -3.58 27.44 -2.94
C LEU A 159 -4.62 26.48 -2.37
N SER A 160 -4.95 26.62 -1.09
CA SER A 160 -6.10 25.95 -0.45
C SER A 160 -7.25 26.96 -0.34
N VAL A 161 -8.42 26.59 -0.84
CA VAL A 161 -9.59 27.46 -0.94
C VAL A 161 -10.74 26.84 -0.17
N SER A 162 -11.32 27.57 0.76
CA SER A 162 -12.35 27.07 1.69
C SER A 162 -13.58 27.97 1.80
N ASP A 163 -14.58 27.51 2.55
CA ASP A 163 -15.83 28.21 2.89
C ASP A 163 -16.68 28.56 1.66
N MET A 164 -16.53 27.79 0.58
CA MET A 164 -17.32 27.94 -0.63
C MET A 164 -18.77 27.53 -0.40
N LEU A 165 -19.70 28.40 -0.79
CA LEU A 165 -21.14 28.07 -0.80
C LEU A 165 -21.46 27.09 -1.95
N PRO A 166 -22.58 26.35 -1.88
CA PRO A 166 -22.99 25.44 -2.94
C PRO A 166 -22.99 26.12 -4.32
N GLY A 167 -22.32 25.51 -5.30
CA GLY A 167 -22.20 26.03 -6.66
C GLY A 167 -21.07 27.04 -6.89
N GLN A 168 -20.44 27.59 -5.85
CA GLN A 168 -19.31 28.53 -6.01
C GLN A 168 -18.05 27.81 -6.51
N LYS A 169 -17.81 26.59 -6.04
CA LYS A 169 -16.66 25.79 -6.46
C LYS A 169 -16.60 25.62 -7.97
N GLU A 170 -17.70 25.22 -8.60
CA GLU A 170 -17.80 25.06 -10.06
C GLU A 170 -17.60 26.40 -10.79
N GLN A 171 -18.12 27.51 -10.23
CA GLN A 171 -17.92 28.84 -10.80
C GLN A 171 -16.46 29.27 -10.75
N ILE A 172 -15.77 29.04 -9.63
CA ILE A 172 -14.35 29.35 -9.46
C ILE A 172 -13.53 28.50 -10.41
N LEU A 173 -13.71 27.17 -10.41
CA LEU A 173 -12.96 26.26 -11.29
C LEU A 173 -13.12 26.62 -12.77
N LYS A 174 -14.34 26.98 -13.20
CA LYS A 174 -14.61 27.45 -14.56
C LYS A 174 -13.91 28.78 -14.85
N ALA A 175 -13.97 29.75 -13.94
CA ALA A 175 -13.31 31.04 -14.10
C ALA A 175 -11.78 30.93 -14.14
N LEU A 176 -11.21 29.92 -13.48
CA LEU A 176 -9.78 29.61 -13.47
C LEU A 176 -9.33 28.74 -14.65
N ASN A 177 -10.25 28.24 -15.48
CA ASN A 177 -9.94 27.24 -16.52
C ASN A 177 -9.19 26.01 -15.94
N ALA A 178 -9.58 25.61 -14.72
CA ALA A 178 -8.79 24.73 -13.86
C ALA A 178 -8.52 23.35 -14.47
N GLU A 179 -9.50 22.75 -15.17
CA GLU A 179 -9.33 21.45 -15.83
C GLU A 179 -8.12 21.40 -16.78
N ARG A 180 -7.81 22.53 -17.43
CA ARG A 180 -6.70 22.64 -18.38
C ARG A 180 -5.41 23.09 -17.71
N GLU A 181 -5.49 23.97 -16.72
CA GLU A 181 -4.32 24.71 -16.20
C GLU A 181 -3.83 24.28 -14.82
N LEU A 182 -4.61 23.47 -14.09
CA LEU A 182 -4.35 23.13 -12.68
C LEU A 182 -4.57 21.63 -12.42
N VAL A 183 -4.06 21.19 -11.28
CA VAL A 183 -4.50 19.97 -10.59
C VAL A 183 -5.39 20.40 -9.42
N VAL A 184 -6.53 19.74 -9.26
CA VAL A 184 -7.53 20.07 -8.24
C VAL A 184 -7.80 18.83 -7.40
N SER A 185 -7.49 18.92 -6.11
CA SER A 185 -7.83 17.88 -5.12
C SER A 185 -8.93 18.40 -4.20
N SER A 186 -9.85 17.54 -3.79
CA SER A 186 -11.02 17.97 -3.01
C SER A 186 -11.60 16.85 -2.16
N SER A 187 -11.39 16.95 -0.86
CA SER A 187 -11.94 16.03 0.13
C SER A 187 -13.40 16.32 0.53
N ILE A 188 -13.83 17.59 0.49
CA ILE A 188 -15.20 18.02 0.88
C ILE A 188 -15.75 19.11 -0.05
N PRO A 189 -17.09 19.31 -0.15
CA PRO A 189 -17.68 20.21 -1.15
C PRO A 189 -17.28 21.68 -1.05
N ASP A 190 -17.02 22.18 0.15
CA ASP A 190 -16.68 23.57 0.46
C ASP A 190 -15.16 23.83 0.54
N TYR A 191 -14.34 22.85 0.17
CA TYR A 191 -12.88 22.92 0.15
C TYR A 191 -12.31 22.44 -1.20
N MET A 192 -11.20 23.05 -1.62
CA MET A 192 -10.38 22.52 -2.71
C MET A 192 -8.94 22.97 -2.59
N GLU A 193 -8.03 22.17 -3.13
CA GLU A 193 -6.61 22.47 -3.25
C GLU A 193 -6.25 22.63 -4.72
N LEU A 194 -5.47 23.66 -5.03
CA LEU A 194 -5.08 24.04 -6.38
C LEU A 194 -3.56 24.00 -6.49
N ASN A 195 -3.05 23.08 -7.31
CA ASN A 195 -1.63 22.95 -7.65
C ASN A 195 -1.41 23.25 -9.15
N GLU A 196 -0.15 23.49 -9.53
CA GLU A 196 0.23 23.67 -10.94
C GLU A 196 -0.08 22.40 -11.75
N LYS A 197 -0.31 22.54 -13.07
CA LYS A 197 -0.65 21.39 -13.92
C LYS A 197 0.43 20.30 -13.84
N GLY A 198 -0.01 19.07 -13.60
CA GLY A 198 0.83 17.88 -13.48
C GLY A 198 1.68 17.86 -12.21
N VAL A 199 1.37 18.67 -11.20
CA VAL A 199 1.95 18.57 -9.86
C VAL A 199 1.00 17.77 -8.98
N ASP A 200 1.47 16.62 -8.50
CA ASP A 200 0.81 15.73 -7.56
C ASP A 200 1.87 15.01 -6.70
N LYS A 201 1.44 14.28 -5.66
CA LYS A 201 2.37 13.58 -4.75
C LYS A 201 3.23 12.53 -5.47
N GLY A 202 2.71 11.89 -6.51
CA GLY A 202 3.44 10.92 -7.32
C GLY A 202 4.56 11.57 -8.13
N ASP A 203 4.27 12.67 -8.86
CA ASP A 203 5.30 13.48 -9.56
C ASP A 203 6.34 13.99 -8.56
N GLY A 204 5.90 14.52 -7.41
CA GLY A 204 6.79 15.03 -6.38
C GLY A 204 7.74 13.97 -5.82
N LEU A 205 7.21 12.80 -5.45
CA LEU A 205 8.04 11.68 -4.99
C LEU A 205 8.99 11.19 -6.09
N SER A 206 8.52 11.13 -7.35
CA SER A 206 9.35 10.70 -8.46
C SER A 206 10.58 11.58 -8.66
N ARG A 207 10.43 12.89 -8.48
CA ARG A 207 11.51 13.87 -8.58
C ARG A 207 12.48 13.78 -7.43
N LEU A 208 11.97 13.62 -6.21
CA LEU A 208 12.80 13.36 -5.04
C LEU A 208 13.64 12.09 -5.27
N CYS A 209 13.01 10.98 -5.65
CA CYS A 209 13.72 9.73 -5.92
C CYS A 209 14.74 9.87 -7.07
N ALA A 210 14.41 10.62 -8.14
CA ALA A 210 15.35 10.88 -9.23
C ALA A 210 16.59 11.67 -8.75
N ALA A 211 16.41 12.68 -7.90
CA ALA A 211 17.52 13.43 -7.31
C ALA A 211 18.40 12.56 -6.39
N LEU A 212 17.80 11.53 -5.77
CA LEU A 212 18.49 10.57 -4.90
C LEU A 212 19.03 9.33 -5.64
N GLY A 213 18.77 9.20 -6.94
CA GLY A 213 19.16 8.03 -7.73
C GLY A 213 18.44 6.73 -7.32
N ILE A 214 17.18 6.84 -6.88
CA ILE A 214 16.34 5.71 -6.43
C ILE A 214 15.25 5.45 -7.47
N GLN A 215 15.05 4.18 -7.82
CA GLN A 215 14.04 3.78 -8.80
C GLN A 215 12.66 3.56 -8.16
N PRO A 216 11.56 3.61 -8.94
CA PRO A 216 10.23 3.31 -8.42
C PRO A 216 10.17 1.91 -7.77
N GLY A 217 10.83 0.92 -8.39
CA GLY A 217 10.94 -0.46 -7.88
C GLY A 217 11.72 -0.62 -6.57
N GLU A 218 12.40 0.43 -6.09
CA GLU A 218 13.10 0.49 -4.80
C GLU A 218 12.36 1.39 -3.79
N THR A 219 11.17 1.88 -4.14
CA THR A 219 10.41 2.84 -3.34
C THR A 219 9.14 2.21 -2.79
N MET A 220 8.96 2.34 -1.48
CA MET A 220 7.71 2.04 -0.80
C MET A 220 6.94 3.32 -0.53
N ALA A 221 5.65 3.34 -0.86
CA ALA A 221 4.78 4.48 -0.60
C ALA A 221 3.53 4.04 0.16
N LEU A 222 3.11 4.81 1.16
CA LEU A 222 1.93 4.56 1.96
C LEU A 222 0.97 5.75 1.89
N GLY A 223 -0.33 5.49 1.73
CA GLY A 223 -1.36 6.53 1.63
C GLY A 223 -2.77 5.98 1.84
N ASP A 224 -3.75 6.88 1.92
CA ASP A 224 -5.14 6.54 2.21
C ASP A 224 -6.17 7.37 1.42
N GLY A 225 -5.78 8.54 0.93
CA GLY A 225 -6.66 9.53 0.30
C GLY A 225 -6.65 9.53 -1.23
N ASP A 226 -7.42 10.45 -1.82
CA ASP A 226 -7.51 10.65 -3.26
C ASP A 226 -6.25 11.31 -3.85
N ASN A 227 -5.62 12.20 -3.08
CA ASN A 227 -4.34 12.83 -3.40
C ASN A 227 -3.14 11.85 -3.33
N ASP A 228 -3.37 10.58 -2.99
CA ASP A 228 -2.37 9.51 -3.01
C ASP A 228 -2.51 8.58 -4.23
N PHE A 229 -3.47 8.80 -5.13
CA PHE A 229 -3.67 7.91 -6.28
C PHE A 229 -2.42 7.78 -7.16
N GLU A 230 -1.83 8.90 -7.57
CA GLU A 230 -0.60 8.92 -8.38
C GLU A 230 0.60 8.40 -7.59
N LEU A 231 0.61 8.58 -6.26
CA LEU A 231 1.61 8.01 -5.36
C LEU A 231 1.56 6.48 -5.36
N MET A 232 0.35 5.90 -5.30
CA MET A 232 0.13 4.45 -5.35
C MET A 232 0.46 3.87 -6.72
N ASP A 233 0.09 4.55 -7.80
CA ASP A 233 0.34 4.09 -9.17
C ASP A 233 1.85 4.07 -9.52
N TRP A 234 2.61 5.02 -8.98
CA TRP A 234 4.03 5.19 -9.29
C TRP A 234 4.95 4.25 -8.49
N ALA A 235 4.70 4.06 -7.19
CA ALA A 235 5.61 3.32 -6.31
C ALA A 235 5.66 1.80 -6.61
N GLY A 236 6.86 1.22 -6.52
CA GLY A 236 7.05 -0.23 -6.68
C GLY A 236 6.39 -1.04 -5.55
N PHE A 237 6.39 -0.49 -4.33
CA PHE A 237 5.72 -1.06 -3.16
C PHE A 237 4.70 -0.07 -2.60
N SER A 238 3.56 0.09 -3.27
CA SER A 238 2.45 0.93 -2.82
C SER A 238 1.56 0.18 -1.81
N VAL A 239 1.33 0.78 -0.64
CA VAL A 239 0.47 0.23 0.42
C VAL A 239 -0.65 1.22 0.73
N ALA A 240 -1.89 0.85 0.44
CA ALA A 240 -3.04 1.64 0.88
C ALA A 240 -3.42 1.29 2.32
N MET A 241 -3.75 2.27 3.14
CA MET A 241 -4.23 2.00 4.50
C MET A 241 -5.58 1.27 4.47
N CYS A 242 -5.80 0.31 5.38
CA CYS A 242 -7.08 -0.40 5.49
C CYS A 242 -8.25 0.52 5.86
N SER A 243 -7.95 1.64 6.53
CA SER A 243 -8.89 2.72 6.83
C SER A 243 -9.09 3.71 5.67
N GLY A 244 -8.32 3.59 4.58
CA GLY A 244 -8.34 4.50 3.44
C GLY A 244 -9.48 4.26 2.45
N LEU A 245 -9.55 5.11 1.43
CA LEU A 245 -10.57 5.02 0.39
C LEU A 245 -10.42 3.74 -0.43
N GLU A 246 -11.56 3.11 -0.76
CA GLU A 246 -11.58 1.92 -1.63
C GLU A 246 -10.95 2.19 -3.01
N ALA A 247 -11.08 3.42 -3.52
CA ALA A 247 -10.42 3.83 -4.75
C ALA A 247 -8.88 3.85 -4.63
N THR A 248 -8.33 4.20 -3.47
CA THR A 248 -6.88 4.18 -3.18
C THR A 248 -6.39 2.75 -3.07
N LYS A 249 -7.12 1.90 -2.33
CA LYS A 249 -6.84 0.46 -2.21
C LYS A 249 -6.84 -0.25 -3.56
N ALA A 250 -7.76 0.12 -4.46
CA ALA A 250 -7.83 -0.46 -5.80
C ALA A 250 -6.62 -0.14 -6.68
N ARG A 251 -5.89 0.95 -6.41
CA ARG A 251 -4.66 1.34 -7.11
C ARG A 251 -3.40 0.78 -6.47
N ALA A 252 -3.41 0.59 -5.16
CA ALA A 252 -2.29 0.03 -4.44
C ALA A 252 -2.11 -1.48 -4.71
N ARG A 253 -0.85 -1.91 -4.80
CA ARG A 253 -0.45 -3.32 -4.87
C ARG A 253 -0.75 -4.09 -3.58
N TYR A 254 -0.70 -3.40 -2.44
CA TYR A 254 -0.85 -3.98 -1.12
C TYR A 254 -1.79 -3.11 -0.27
N GLU A 255 -2.39 -3.72 0.74
CA GLU A 255 -3.20 -3.05 1.75
C GLU A 255 -2.51 -3.23 3.11
N SER A 256 -2.53 -2.20 3.95
CA SER A 256 -2.08 -2.30 5.34
C SER A 256 -3.00 -3.25 6.11
N PHE A 257 -2.47 -3.90 7.15
CA PHE A 257 -3.32 -4.71 8.01
C PHE A 257 -4.00 -3.85 9.08
N LEU A 258 -3.23 -2.96 9.68
CA LEU A 258 -3.67 -2.08 10.74
C LEU A 258 -4.06 -0.70 10.21
N SER A 259 -4.98 -0.06 10.92
CA SER A 259 -5.35 1.32 10.67
C SER A 259 -4.22 2.28 11.06
N ASN A 260 -4.37 3.56 10.69
CA ASN A 260 -3.47 4.62 11.16
C ASN A 260 -3.43 4.72 12.70
N GLU A 261 -4.56 4.51 13.38
CA GLU A 261 -4.63 4.50 14.86
C GLU A 261 -3.73 3.46 15.52
N GLU A 262 -3.66 2.29 14.90
CA GLU A 262 -2.96 1.10 15.39
C GLU A 262 -1.49 1.02 14.91
N GLY A 263 -1.06 1.96 14.06
CA GLY A 263 0.30 2.01 13.53
C GLY A 263 0.51 1.19 12.25
N GLY A 264 -0.44 1.26 11.30
CA GLY A 264 -0.38 0.55 10.03
C GLY A 264 0.86 0.86 9.17
N VAL A 265 1.41 2.07 9.27
CA VAL A 265 2.71 2.37 8.63
C VAL A 265 3.83 1.50 9.20
N GLY A 266 3.89 1.37 10.53
CA GLY A 266 4.89 0.51 11.16
C GLY A 266 4.71 -0.96 10.82
N ASP A 267 3.47 -1.45 10.81
CA ASP A 267 3.16 -2.82 10.39
C ASP A 267 3.65 -3.12 8.96
N ALA A 268 3.40 -2.20 8.04
CA ALA A 268 3.86 -2.34 6.67
C ALA A 268 5.40 -2.31 6.59
N ILE A 269 6.07 -1.36 7.24
CA ILE A 269 7.55 -1.33 7.25
C ILE A 269 8.14 -2.62 7.82
N GLU A 270 7.56 -3.16 8.89
CA GLU A 270 7.98 -4.44 9.45
C GLU A 270 7.86 -5.58 8.43
N ARG A 271 6.75 -5.66 7.68
CA ARG A 271 6.47 -6.76 6.73
C ARG A 271 7.22 -6.66 5.41
N PHE A 272 7.54 -5.45 4.96
CA PHE A 272 8.16 -5.22 3.66
C PHE A 272 9.67 -4.94 3.76
N VAL A 273 10.13 -4.40 4.88
CA VAL A 273 11.52 -3.93 5.03
C VAL A 273 12.27 -4.70 6.11
N LEU A 274 11.72 -4.82 7.31
CA LEU A 274 12.47 -5.36 8.46
C LEU A 274 12.42 -6.89 8.55
N ARG A 275 11.29 -7.49 8.15
CA ARG A 275 11.02 -8.93 8.20
C ARG A 275 10.30 -9.39 6.93
N PRO A 276 10.88 -9.16 5.73
CA PRO A 276 10.24 -9.48 4.46
C PRO A 276 9.95 -10.97 4.28
N ASP A 277 10.64 -11.84 5.01
CA ASP A 277 10.50 -13.28 4.97
C ASP A 277 9.71 -13.90 6.13
N LEU A 278 9.07 -13.09 6.96
CA LEU A 278 8.37 -13.55 8.15
C LEU A 278 7.32 -14.62 7.83
N LEU A 279 7.44 -15.77 8.50
CA LEU A 279 6.41 -16.77 8.64
C LEU A 279 5.93 -16.76 10.11
N PRO A 280 4.70 -16.32 10.42
CA PRO A 280 4.15 -16.38 11.78
C PRO A 280 4.37 -17.75 12.40
N GLU A 281 4.64 -17.91 13.70
CA GLU A 281 4.97 -19.24 14.26
C GLU A 281 3.79 -20.21 14.26
N ASP A 282 2.57 -19.70 14.40
CA ASP A 282 1.34 -20.48 14.42
C ASP A 282 0.57 -20.33 13.10
N ASP A 283 0.33 -21.45 12.43
CA ASP A 283 -0.42 -21.52 11.17
C ASP A 283 -1.93 -21.77 11.39
N ALA A 284 -2.39 -21.97 12.63
CA ALA A 284 -3.82 -22.18 12.92
C ALA A 284 -4.71 -21.01 12.46
N PRO A 285 -4.32 -19.72 12.62
CA PRO A 285 -5.10 -18.61 12.07
C PRO A 285 -5.28 -18.69 10.55
N LEU A 286 -4.27 -19.18 9.81
CA LEU A 286 -4.38 -19.35 8.37
C LEU A 286 -5.34 -20.48 8.00
N ALA A 287 -5.22 -21.63 8.65
CA ALA A 287 -6.10 -22.77 8.41
C ALA A 287 -7.57 -22.41 8.70
N LEU A 288 -7.83 -21.70 9.81
CA LEU A 288 -9.17 -21.22 10.16
C LEU A 288 -9.69 -20.20 9.16
N ALA A 289 -8.87 -19.22 8.77
CA ALA A 289 -9.29 -18.21 7.79
C ALA A 289 -9.56 -18.80 6.40
N MET A 290 -8.82 -19.85 5.99
CA MET A 290 -9.13 -20.62 4.78
C MET A 290 -10.41 -21.44 4.92
N ALA A 291 -10.67 -22.04 6.10
CA ALA A 291 -11.92 -22.75 6.35
C ALA A 291 -13.14 -21.81 6.34
N GLU A 292 -12.99 -20.61 6.91
CA GLU A 292 -13.99 -19.54 6.82
C GLU A 292 -14.20 -19.06 5.38
N TYR A 293 -13.12 -18.87 4.63
CA TYR A 293 -13.17 -18.53 3.21
C TYR A 293 -13.97 -19.59 2.42
N GLU A 294 -13.77 -20.87 2.74
CA GLU A 294 -14.48 -22.00 2.14
C GLU A 294 -15.77 -22.43 2.86
N SER A 295 -16.31 -21.58 3.73
CA SER A 295 -17.54 -21.85 4.47
C SER A 295 -18.68 -22.34 3.56
N GLY A 296 -19.30 -23.44 3.95
CA GLY A 296 -20.35 -24.13 3.19
C GLY A 296 -19.87 -25.17 2.18
N CYS A 297 -18.56 -25.44 2.08
CA CYS A 297 -18.00 -26.46 1.16
C CYS A 297 -17.05 -27.43 1.89
N PRO A 298 -17.58 -28.42 2.64
CA PRO A 298 -16.78 -29.34 3.44
C PRO A 298 -15.71 -30.09 2.65
N GLU A 299 -16.01 -30.46 1.40
CA GLU A 299 -15.08 -31.17 0.52
C GLU A 299 -13.82 -30.34 0.26
N ARG A 300 -13.96 -29.03 0.04
CA ARG A 300 -12.82 -28.13 -0.17
C ARG A 300 -12.02 -27.92 1.11
N ILE A 301 -12.70 -27.82 2.25
CA ILE A 301 -12.04 -27.72 3.57
C ILE A 301 -11.21 -28.99 3.85
N HIS A 302 -11.78 -30.17 3.60
CA HIS A 302 -11.06 -31.44 3.74
C HIS A 302 -9.91 -31.57 2.76
N HIS A 303 -10.12 -31.14 1.50
CA HIS A 303 -9.12 -31.23 0.44
C HIS A 303 -7.84 -30.48 0.83
N PHE A 304 -7.91 -29.16 1.04
CA PHE A 304 -6.70 -28.38 1.36
C PHE A 304 -6.06 -28.82 2.68
N THR A 305 -6.85 -29.31 3.65
CA THR A 305 -6.33 -29.82 4.92
C THR A 305 -5.49 -31.08 4.70
N LYS A 306 -5.96 -32.02 3.87
CA LYS A 306 -5.21 -33.22 3.49
C LYS A 306 -3.96 -32.88 2.68
N VAL A 307 -4.07 -31.96 1.72
CA VAL A 307 -2.94 -31.52 0.90
C VAL A 307 -1.86 -30.88 1.77
N ALA A 308 -2.22 -29.96 2.66
CA ALA A 308 -1.27 -29.34 3.59
C ALA A 308 -0.57 -30.39 4.47
N ALA A 309 -1.32 -31.36 5.02
CA ALA A 309 -0.74 -32.43 5.84
C ALA A 309 0.24 -33.32 5.05
N TYR A 310 -0.09 -33.69 3.81
CA TYR A 310 0.82 -34.45 2.96
C TYR A 310 2.05 -33.64 2.55
N ALA A 311 1.89 -32.35 2.23
CA ALA A 311 3.00 -31.48 1.87
C ALA A 311 4.00 -31.34 3.03
N GLU A 312 3.51 -31.11 4.25
CA GLU A 312 4.32 -31.09 5.47
C GLU A 312 5.01 -32.44 5.72
N LEU A 313 4.30 -33.55 5.56
CA LEU A 313 4.86 -34.89 5.73
C LEU A 313 6.00 -35.16 4.74
N ILE A 314 5.78 -34.89 3.46
CA ILE A 314 6.79 -35.05 2.40
C ILE A 314 8.00 -34.18 2.73
N ALA A 315 7.78 -32.88 2.97
CA ALA A 315 8.88 -31.95 3.21
C ALA A 315 9.69 -32.31 4.47
N ARG A 316 9.02 -32.73 5.54
CA ARG A 316 9.67 -33.14 6.78
C ARG A 316 10.46 -34.45 6.62
N ALA A 317 9.92 -35.43 5.91
CA ALA A 317 10.57 -36.72 5.71
C ALA A 317 11.75 -36.66 4.74
N GLU A 318 11.70 -35.77 3.74
CA GLU A 318 12.83 -35.49 2.85
C GLU A 318 13.92 -34.63 3.51
N GLY A 319 13.64 -34.03 4.68
CA GLY A 319 14.60 -33.19 5.41
C GLY A 319 14.78 -31.80 4.80
N PHE A 320 13.72 -31.24 4.20
CA PHE A 320 13.77 -29.88 3.65
C PHE A 320 14.01 -28.84 4.75
N PRO A 321 14.70 -27.72 4.44
CA PRO A 321 14.88 -26.62 5.38
C PRO A 321 13.54 -26.16 5.96
N GLU A 322 13.54 -25.69 7.22
CA GLU A 322 12.32 -25.31 7.93
C GLU A 322 11.45 -24.33 7.14
N ARG A 323 12.05 -23.28 6.56
CA ARG A 323 11.33 -22.31 5.73
C ARG A 323 10.64 -22.97 4.53
N THR A 324 11.35 -23.83 3.80
CA THR A 324 10.81 -24.57 2.64
C THR A 324 9.66 -25.48 3.07
N ARG A 325 9.83 -26.21 4.17
CA ARG A 325 8.80 -27.07 4.74
C ARG A 325 7.53 -26.28 5.09
N ARG A 326 7.69 -25.17 5.80
CA ARG A 326 6.57 -24.31 6.19
C ARG A 326 5.86 -23.70 4.98
N LEU A 327 6.62 -23.23 3.98
CA LEU A 327 6.04 -22.73 2.73
C LEU A 327 5.25 -23.79 1.96
N ALA A 328 5.70 -25.04 1.95
CA ALA A 328 4.95 -26.15 1.35
C ALA A 328 3.61 -26.38 2.07
N TYR A 329 3.62 -26.37 3.41
CA TYR A 329 2.41 -26.49 4.23
C TYR A 329 1.43 -25.33 3.98
N ILE A 330 1.92 -24.08 4.05
CA ILE A 330 1.14 -22.86 3.80
C ILE A 330 0.53 -22.89 2.40
N ALA A 331 1.34 -23.22 1.38
CA ALA A 331 0.85 -23.33 0.01
C ALA A 331 -0.21 -24.44 -0.12
N GLY A 332 -0.04 -25.56 0.58
CA GLY A 332 -1.07 -26.61 0.66
C GLY A 332 -2.40 -26.11 1.22
N LEU A 333 -2.39 -25.20 2.21
CA LEU A 333 -3.61 -24.60 2.73
C LEU A 333 -4.30 -23.66 1.72
N VAL A 334 -3.54 -22.94 0.89
CA VAL A 334 -4.07 -21.85 0.04
C VAL A 334 -4.10 -22.16 -1.47
N HIS A 335 -3.59 -23.29 -1.94
CA HIS A 335 -3.41 -23.57 -3.38
C HIS A 335 -4.71 -23.41 -4.20
N ASP A 336 -5.82 -23.89 -3.65
CA ASP A 336 -7.15 -23.88 -4.28
C ASP A 336 -7.99 -22.61 -3.99
N ILE A 337 -7.41 -21.58 -3.35
CA ILE A 337 -8.13 -20.34 -3.02
C ILE A 337 -8.72 -19.62 -4.26
N GLY A 338 -8.23 -19.98 -5.46
CA GLY A 338 -8.73 -19.48 -6.75
C GLY A 338 -10.08 -20.07 -7.20
N ILE A 339 -10.59 -21.14 -6.58
CA ILE A 339 -11.83 -21.81 -7.01
C ILE A 339 -13.03 -20.86 -7.01
N ARG A 340 -13.27 -20.15 -5.91
CA ARG A 340 -14.43 -19.24 -5.76
C ARG A 340 -14.46 -18.12 -6.81
N PRO A 341 -13.40 -17.30 -6.96
CA PRO A 341 -13.40 -16.24 -7.96
C PRO A 341 -13.42 -16.80 -9.39
N ALA A 342 -12.84 -17.98 -9.64
CA ALA A 342 -12.93 -18.63 -10.95
C ALA A 342 -14.38 -19.06 -11.30
N LEU A 343 -15.11 -19.65 -10.34
CA LEU A 343 -16.52 -20.00 -10.52
C LEU A 343 -17.40 -18.77 -10.70
N GLU A 344 -17.19 -17.72 -9.91
CA GLU A 344 -17.95 -16.47 -10.02
C GLU A 344 -17.76 -15.80 -11.39
N LYS A 345 -16.53 -15.77 -11.89
CA LYS A 345 -16.17 -15.03 -13.11
C LYS A 345 -16.35 -15.82 -14.39
N TYR A 346 -16.14 -17.14 -14.35
CA TYR A 346 -16.10 -18.00 -15.55
C TYR A 346 -17.09 -19.17 -15.49
N GLY A 347 -17.77 -19.41 -14.37
CA GLY A 347 -18.60 -20.60 -14.18
C GLY A 347 -17.81 -21.92 -14.21
N SER A 348 -16.48 -21.87 -14.03
CA SER A 348 -15.60 -23.02 -14.13
C SER A 348 -14.42 -22.89 -13.17
N CYS A 349 -14.06 -23.99 -12.51
CA CYS A 349 -12.86 -24.12 -11.68
C CYS A 349 -11.72 -24.86 -12.40
N ALA A 350 -11.65 -24.79 -13.73
CA ALA A 350 -10.52 -25.39 -14.44
C ALA A 350 -9.18 -24.78 -14.00
N GLY A 351 -8.11 -25.58 -13.95
CA GLY A 351 -6.81 -25.18 -13.42
C GLY A 351 -6.28 -23.81 -13.90
N PRO A 352 -6.33 -23.47 -15.21
CA PRO A 352 -5.88 -22.17 -15.69
C PRO A 352 -6.63 -20.97 -15.10
N TYR A 353 -7.89 -21.14 -14.72
CA TYR A 353 -8.67 -20.08 -14.07
C TYR A 353 -8.31 -19.95 -12.60
N GLN A 354 -8.10 -21.07 -11.90
CA GLN A 354 -7.66 -21.07 -10.52
C GLN A 354 -6.27 -20.43 -10.36
N GLU A 355 -5.31 -20.83 -11.20
CA GLU A 355 -3.96 -20.28 -11.22
C GLU A 355 -3.96 -18.76 -11.45
N ARG A 356 -4.86 -18.25 -12.29
CA ARG A 356 -5.00 -16.81 -12.56
C ARG A 356 -5.68 -16.08 -11.40
N GLU A 357 -6.82 -16.58 -10.93
CA GLU A 357 -7.65 -15.85 -9.97
C GLU A 357 -7.25 -16.10 -8.51
N GLY A 358 -6.42 -17.11 -8.22
CA GLY A 358 -5.96 -17.45 -6.86
C GLY A 358 -4.87 -16.53 -6.30
N VAL A 359 -4.10 -15.86 -7.16
CA VAL A 359 -2.98 -14.99 -6.75
C VAL A 359 -3.44 -13.83 -5.86
N ALA A 360 -4.47 -13.09 -6.28
CA ALA A 360 -4.92 -11.91 -5.53
C ALA A 360 -5.56 -12.28 -4.18
N PRO A 361 -6.46 -13.28 -4.06
CA PRO A 361 -6.95 -13.78 -2.78
C PRO A 361 -5.83 -14.30 -1.87
N ALA A 362 -4.87 -15.08 -2.39
CA ALA A 362 -3.75 -15.60 -1.59
C ALA A 362 -2.93 -14.45 -1.00
N ARG A 363 -2.57 -13.47 -1.84
CA ARG A 363 -1.85 -12.26 -1.40
C ARG A 363 -2.60 -11.52 -0.30
N ARG A 364 -3.91 -11.28 -0.48
CA ARG A 364 -4.75 -10.61 0.52
C ARG A 364 -4.81 -11.37 1.83
N LEU A 365 -5.08 -12.68 1.77
CA LEU A 365 -5.26 -13.50 2.97
C LEU A 365 -3.97 -13.59 3.80
N LEU A 366 -2.85 -13.93 3.16
CA LEU A 366 -1.56 -14.06 3.85
C LEU A 366 -1.08 -12.69 4.36
N SER A 367 -1.28 -11.63 3.57
CA SER A 367 -0.96 -10.26 4.02
C SER A 367 -1.74 -9.88 5.27
N ARG A 368 -3.05 -10.17 5.29
CA ARG A 368 -3.93 -9.92 6.44
C ARG A 368 -3.52 -10.72 7.69
N LEU A 369 -2.85 -11.86 7.52
CA LEU A 369 -2.38 -12.68 8.63
C LEU A 369 -0.93 -12.36 9.05
N GLY A 370 -0.37 -11.24 8.57
CA GLY A 370 0.93 -10.74 9.01
C GLY A 370 2.14 -11.47 8.40
N TYR A 371 1.94 -12.22 7.31
CA TYR A 371 3.05 -12.84 6.59
C TYR A 371 3.92 -11.76 5.90
N GLY A 372 5.23 -11.99 5.89
CA GLY A 372 6.21 -11.14 5.21
C GLY A 372 6.03 -11.20 3.68
N VAL A 373 6.35 -10.11 2.98
CA VAL A 373 6.10 -9.99 1.54
C VAL A 373 6.74 -11.10 0.70
N GLU A 374 7.96 -11.54 1.00
CA GLU A 374 8.62 -12.62 0.26
C GLU A 374 7.90 -13.96 0.45
N ALA A 375 7.40 -14.23 1.66
CA ALA A 375 6.62 -15.43 1.93
C ALA A 375 5.28 -15.40 1.18
N VAL A 376 4.61 -14.24 1.21
CA VAL A 376 3.36 -14.01 0.47
C VAL A 376 3.56 -14.21 -1.03
N GLU A 377 4.59 -13.61 -1.61
CA GLU A 377 4.88 -13.72 -3.04
C GLU A 377 5.30 -15.15 -3.44
N ARG A 378 6.04 -15.87 -2.58
CA ARG A 378 6.37 -17.27 -2.84
C ARG A 378 5.12 -18.15 -2.80
N ALA A 379 4.27 -18.01 -1.80
CA ALA A 379 3.01 -18.75 -1.73
C ALA A 379 2.09 -18.43 -2.92
N ALA A 380 1.97 -17.16 -3.29
CA ALA A 380 1.18 -16.74 -4.46
C ALA A 380 1.76 -17.29 -5.77
N PHE A 381 3.09 -17.38 -5.90
CA PHE A 381 3.74 -18.04 -7.03
C PHE A 381 3.35 -19.52 -7.12
N LEU A 382 3.39 -20.25 -6.00
CA LEU A 382 2.98 -21.65 -5.93
C LEU A 382 1.51 -21.84 -6.33
N VAL A 383 0.62 -21.01 -5.77
CA VAL A 383 -0.81 -20.96 -6.15
C VAL A 383 -0.97 -20.73 -7.66
N SER A 384 -0.17 -19.85 -8.27
CA SER A 384 -0.29 -19.54 -9.70
C SER A 384 0.19 -20.63 -10.66
N ARG A 385 0.75 -21.74 -10.15
CA ARG A 385 1.43 -22.77 -10.96
C ARG A 385 1.12 -24.20 -10.52
N HIS A 386 0.30 -24.42 -9.50
CA HIS A 386 0.14 -25.74 -8.88
C HIS A 386 -0.46 -26.81 -9.82
N HIS A 387 -1.13 -26.42 -10.92
CA HIS A 387 -1.57 -27.34 -11.98
C HIS A 387 -0.56 -27.46 -13.16
N THR A 388 0.55 -26.72 -13.11
CA THR A 388 1.62 -26.69 -14.11
C THR A 388 2.79 -27.60 -13.71
N TYR A 389 2.61 -28.92 -13.82
CA TYR A 389 3.60 -29.93 -13.40
C TYR A 389 4.93 -29.95 -14.19
N ALA A 390 4.97 -29.30 -15.36
CA ALA A 390 6.14 -29.31 -16.24
C ALA A 390 7.27 -28.35 -15.81
N ALA A 391 7.00 -27.42 -14.90
CA ALA A 391 7.92 -26.36 -14.51
C ALA A 391 8.02 -26.20 -12.98
N VAL A 392 8.14 -27.32 -12.27
CA VAL A 392 8.31 -27.31 -10.81
C VAL A 392 9.65 -26.67 -10.45
N ASP A 393 9.55 -25.51 -9.81
CA ASP A 393 10.65 -24.70 -9.31
C ASP A 393 10.71 -24.83 -7.79
N GLY A 394 11.67 -25.61 -7.26
CA GLY A 394 11.94 -25.75 -5.83
C GLY A 394 11.29 -26.95 -5.13
N ASP A 395 11.80 -27.25 -3.95
CA ASP A 395 11.40 -28.40 -3.11
C ASP A 395 10.01 -28.21 -2.46
N ASP A 396 9.67 -26.98 -2.11
CA ASP A 396 8.33 -26.59 -1.62
C ASP A 396 7.26 -26.82 -2.69
N PHE A 397 7.53 -26.39 -3.92
CA PHE A 397 6.63 -26.63 -5.05
C PHE A 397 6.52 -28.13 -5.33
N ARG A 398 7.63 -28.88 -5.29
CA ARG A 398 7.61 -30.34 -5.46
C ARG A 398 6.72 -31.03 -4.43
N ALA A 399 6.86 -30.67 -3.16
CA ALA A 399 6.03 -31.23 -2.09
C ALA A 399 4.55 -30.91 -2.30
N LEU A 400 4.22 -29.67 -2.69
CA LEU A 400 2.84 -29.26 -2.97
C LEU A 400 2.20 -30.09 -4.08
N VAL A 401 2.83 -30.21 -5.25
CA VAL A 401 2.22 -30.92 -6.40
C VAL A 401 2.08 -32.41 -6.17
N GLU A 402 3.03 -33.02 -5.46
CA GLU A 402 2.92 -34.43 -5.09
C GLU A 402 1.82 -34.63 -4.05
N ALA A 403 1.72 -33.77 -3.05
CA ALA A 403 0.68 -33.83 -2.03
C ALA A 403 -0.73 -33.63 -2.63
N ASP A 404 -0.90 -32.63 -3.49
CA ASP A 404 -2.14 -32.37 -4.21
C ASP A 404 -2.57 -33.60 -5.03
N PHE A 405 -1.65 -34.19 -5.78
CA PHE A 405 -1.95 -35.41 -6.54
C PHE A 405 -2.36 -36.59 -5.65
N LEU A 406 -1.68 -36.80 -4.51
CA LEU A 406 -2.00 -37.89 -3.59
C LEU A 406 -3.42 -37.78 -3.03
N VAL A 407 -3.95 -36.57 -2.88
CA VAL A 407 -5.34 -36.35 -2.47
C VAL A 407 -6.28 -36.52 -3.66
N ASN A 408 -5.96 -35.90 -4.79
CA ASN A 408 -6.78 -35.90 -6.00
C ASN A 408 -6.96 -37.30 -6.60
N MET A 409 -5.98 -38.19 -6.49
CA MET A 409 -6.11 -39.55 -7.04
C MET A 409 -7.24 -40.35 -6.40
N ASP A 410 -7.48 -40.13 -5.10
CA ASP A 410 -8.55 -40.80 -4.35
C ASP A 410 -9.89 -40.11 -4.62
N GLU A 411 -9.93 -38.77 -4.50
CA GLU A 411 -11.15 -37.98 -4.69
C GLU A 411 -11.72 -38.06 -6.12
N ASN A 412 -10.85 -38.19 -7.13
CA ASN A 412 -11.26 -38.36 -8.53
C ASN A 412 -11.37 -39.83 -8.95
N HIS A 413 -11.20 -40.79 -8.02
CA HIS A 413 -11.25 -42.22 -8.28
C HIS A 413 -10.38 -42.64 -9.49
N MET A 414 -9.14 -42.16 -9.53
CA MET A 414 -8.23 -42.39 -10.66
C MET A 414 -7.91 -43.87 -10.82
N THR A 415 -7.80 -44.32 -12.07
CA THR A 415 -7.39 -45.69 -12.38
C THR A 415 -5.91 -45.90 -12.07
N ARG A 416 -5.53 -47.13 -11.73
CA ARG A 416 -4.14 -47.51 -11.46
C ARG A 416 -3.18 -47.11 -12.59
N ALA A 417 -3.59 -47.23 -13.85
CA ALA A 417 -2.78 -46.82 -15.00
C ALA A 417 -2.50 -45.31 -15.00
N GLN A 418 -3.48 -44.48 -14.61
CA GLN A 418 -3.29 -43.03 -14.49
C GLN A 418 -2.37 -42.68 -13.32
N ILE A 419 -2.50 -43.37 -12.18
CA ILE A 419 -1.65 -43.16 -11.00
C ILE A 419 -0.19 -43.53 -11.31
N GLU A 420 0.05 -44.67 -11.94
CA GLU A 420 1.39 -45.11 -12.33
C GLU A 420 2.02 -44.17 -13.39
N ALA A 421 1.22 -43.66 -14.33
CA ALA A 421 1.68 -42.68 -15.30
C ALA A 421 2.08 -41.37 -14.62
N ALA A 422 1.29 -40.88 -13.67
CA ALA A 422 1.60 -39.69 -12.88
C ALA A 422 2.89 -39.86 -12.06
N GLY A 423 3.01 -40.99 -11.35
CA GLY A 423 4.20 -41.36 -10.58
C GLY A 423 5.49 -41.35 -11.41
N ARG A 424 5.44 -41.82 -12.67
CA ARG A 424 6.59 -41.73 -13.58
C ARG A 424 6.83 -40.30 -14.07
N SER A 425 5.76 -39.56 -14.37
CA SER A 425 5.86 -38.27 -15.03
C SER A 425 6.43 -37.16 -14.13
N PHE A 426 5.92 -36.98 -12.91
CA PHE A 426 6.28 -35.83 -12.08
C PHE A 426 6.59 -36.13 -10.60
N PHE A 427 6.41 -37.35 -10.08
CA PHE A 427 6.92 -37.65 -8.73
C PHE A 427 8.44 -37.76 -8.75
N ARG A 428 9.11 -37.12 -7.79
CA ARG A 428 10.56 -37.06 -7.65
C ARG A 428 11.02 -37.27 -6.20
N THR A 429 10.20 -36.97 -5.18
CA THR A 429 10.61 -37.23 -3.79
C THR A 429 10.52 -38.72 -3.46
N LYS A 430 11.40 -39.20 -2.57
CA LYS A 430 11.36 -40.61 -2.12
C LYS A 430 10.09 -40.87 -1.31
N THR A 431 9.69 -39.90 -0.50
CA THR A 431 8.52 -39.96 0.38
C THR A 431 7.24 -39.95 -0.43
N GLY A 432 7.10 -39.06 -1.42
CA GLY A 432 5.93 -39.01 -2.29
C GLY A 432 5.75 -40.32 -3.07
N LEU A 433 6.82 -40.86 -3.66
CA LEU A 433 6.78 -42.17 -4.33
C LEU A 433 6.39 -43.31 -3.37
N ARG A 434 6.89 -43.26 -2.13
CA ARG A 434 6.52 -44.24 -1.10
C ARG A 434 5.05 -44.12 -0.72
N LEU A 435 4.55 -42.91 -0.46
CA LEU A 435 3.14 -42.66 -0.15
C LEU A 435 2.23 -43.12 -1.29
N LEU A 436 2.60 -42.81 -2.53
CA LEU A 436 1.90 -43.26 -3.74
C LEU A 436 1.76 -44.79 -3.76
N SER A 437 2.85 -45.51 -3.48
CA SER A 437 2.85 -46.98 -3.42
C SER A 437 2.01 -47.55 -2.26
N LEU A 438 2.00 -46.88 -1.11
CA LEU A 438 1.26 -47.33 0.07
C LEU A 438 -0.25 -47.13 -0.09
N LEU A 439 -0.66 -46.06 -0.78
CA LEU A 439 -2.06 -45.76 -1.07
C LEU A 439 -2.60 -46.56 -2.27
N THR A 440 -1.71 -47.12 -3.10
CA THR A 440 -2.05 -48.02 -4.20
C THR A 440 -1.36 -49.38 -4.06
N PRO A 441 -1.66 -50.13 -2.99
CA PRO A 441 -1.04 -51.44 -2.78
C PRO A 441 -1.33 -52.33 -3.98
N GLU A 442 -0.34 -53.14 -4.39
CA GLU A 442 -0.59 -54.18 -5.37
C GLU A 442 -1.72 -55.07 -4.83
N THR A 443 -2.84 -55.14 -5.55
CA THR A 443 -3.84 -56.18 -5.31
C THR A 443 -3.10 -57.52 -5.36
N GLY A 444 -2.95 -58.16 -4.20
CA GLY A 444 -2.27 -59.44 -4.08
C GLY A 444 -2.81 -60.44 -5.09
N ALA A 445 -1.87 -61.17 -5.69
CA ALA A 445 -2.09 -62.33 -6.53
C ALA A 445 -2.91 -63.42 -5.83
#